data_AF-A0A2V5S3L1-F1
#
_entry.id   AF-A0A2V5S3L1-F1
#
_cell.length_a   1.000
_cell.length_b   1.000
_cell.length_c   1.000
_cell.angle_alpha   90.00
_cell.angle_beta   90.00
_cell.angle_gamma   90.00
#
_symmetry.space_group_name_H-M   'P 1'
#
loop_
_entity.id
_entity.type
_entity.pdbx_description
1 polymer ?
#
loop_
_entity_poly.entity_id
_entity_poly.type
_entity_poly.pdbx_seq_one_letter_code
_entity_poly.pdbx_strand_id
1 'polypeptide(L)' 'MRQALVLAALALLPGIGQAIYFRDKVSWQSPIPASEMVTVAQARAWDGNAIWVDARPDVEFERDHVP' A
#
# COMPACT_ATOMS: atom_id res chain seq x y z
N MET A 1 -2.29 -38.79 -12.48
CA MET A 1 -2.99 -37.54 -12.89
C MET A 1 -4.05 -37.07 -11.90
N ARG A 2 -5.05 -37.89 -11.54
CA ARG A 2 -6.15 -37.49 -10.62
C ARG A 2 -5.68 -36.94 -9.27
N GLN A 3 -4.73 -37.60 -8.61
CA GLN A 3 -4.21 -37.14 -7.31
C GLN A 3 -3.47 -35.80 -7.41
N ALA A 4 -2.71 -35.58 -8.48
CA ALA A 4 -2.02 -34.32 -8.72
C ALA A 4 -3.01 -33.16 -8.91
N LEU A 5 -4.14 -33.40 -9.61
CA LEU A 5 -5.21 -32.42 -9.75
C LEU A 5 -5.88 -32.09 -8.41
N VAL A 6 -6.12 -33.09 -7.57
CA VAL A 6 -6.68 -32.88 -6.22
C VAL A 6 -5.72 -32.06 -5.36
N LEU A 7 -4.43 -32.40 -5.37
CA LEU A 7 -3.42 -31.63 -4.63
C LEU A 7 -3.28 -30.19 -5.13
N ALA A 8 -3.30 -30.00 -6.45
CA ALA A 8 -3.28 -28.66 -7.04
C ALA A 8 -4.50 -27.83 -6.61
N ALA A 9 -5.70 -28.43 -6.60
CA ALA A 9 -6.90 -27.75 -6.14
C ALA A 9 -6.83 -27.39 -4.64
N LEU A 10 -6.32 -28.29 -3.80
CA LEU A 10 -6.15 -28.04 -2.37
C LEU A 10 -5.10 -26.95 -2.08
N ALA A 11 -4.03 -26.90 -2.87
CA ALA A 11 -2.98 -25.89 -2.73
C ALA A 11 -3.48 -24.46 -3.01
N LEU A 12 -4.57 -24.29 -3.76
CA LEU A 12 -5.17 -22.99 -4.03
C LEU A 12 -6.08 -22.48 -2.89
N LEU A 13 -6.54 -23.36 -2.00
CA LEU A 13 -7.48 -22.99 -0.94
C LEU A 13 -6.99 -21.86 -0.04
N PRO A 14 -5.71 -21.80 0.41
CA PRO A 14 -5.24 -20.69 1.22
C PRO A 14 -5.32 -19.35 0.49
N GLY A 15 -4.92 -19.30 -0.79
CA GLY A 15 -4.98 -18.08 -1.59
C GLY A 15 -6.41 -17.62 -1.87
N ILE A 16 -7.33 -18.57 -2.17
CA ILE A 16 -8.75 -18.29 -2.32
C ILE A 16 -9.33 -17.74 -1.00
N GLY A 17 -8.99 -18.38 0.13
CA GLY A 17 -9.41 -17.96 1.46
C GLY A 17 -8.93 -16.55 1.80
N GLN A 18 -7.67 -16.23 1.52
CA GLN A 18 -7.12 -14.89 1.70
C GLN A 18 -7.82 -13.86 0.80
N ALA A 19 -8.03 -14.19 -0.48
CA ALA A 19 -8.71 -13.28 -1.41
C ALA A 19 -10.15 -12.96 -0.96
N ILE A 20 -10.87 -13.93 -0.39
CA ILE A 20 -12.21 -13.71 0.17
C ILE A 20 -12.13 -12.93 1.49
N TYR A 21 -11.28 -13.35 2.43
CA TYR A 21 -11.17 -12.75 3.76
C TYR A 21 -10.72 -11.28 3.71
N PHE A 22 -9.79 -10.96 2.80
CA PHE A 22 -9.24 -9.62 2.65
C PHE A 22 -9.97 -8.77 1.60
N ARG A 23 -10.95 -9.32 0.88
CA ARG A 23 -11.71 -8.62 -0.18
C ARG A 23 -12.17 -7.25 0.26
N ASP A 24 -12.75 -7.17 1.46
CA ASP A 24 -13.35 -5.94 2.00
C ASP A 24 -12.45 -5.27 3.06
N LYS A 25 -11.30 -5.87 3.38
CA LYS A 25 -10.33 -5.34 4.36
C LYS A 25 -9.21 -4.55 3.71
N VAL A 26 -8.93 -4.86 2.45
CA VAL A 26 -8.01 -4.06 1.67
C VAL A 26 -8.86 -3.08 0.87
N SER A 27 -8.59 -1.81 1.12
CA SER A 27 -9.28 -0.65 0.55
C SER A 27 -9.01 -0.46 -0.96
N TRP A 28 -8.97 -1.54 -1.74
CA TRP A 28 -8.68 -1.52 -3.19
C TRP A 28 -9.55 -0.54 -3.98
N GLN A 29 -10.76 -0.27 -3.49
CA GLN A 29 -11.76 0.61 -4.12
C GLN A 29 -12.05 1.85 -3.27
N SER A 30 -11.46 1.97 -2.08
CA SER A 30 -11.67 3.16 -1.26
C SER A 30 -10.92 4.31 -1.89
N PRO A 31 -11.53 5.50 -2.02
CA PRO A 31 -10.78 6.70 -2.30
C PRO A 31 -9.67 6.83 -1.26
N ILE A 32 -8.46 7.11 -1.71
CA ILE A 32 -7.38 7.49 -0.80
C ILE A 32 -7.88 8.73 -0.05
N PRO A 33 -7.98 8.68 1.29
CA PRO A 33 -8.46 9.81 2.07
C PRO A 33 -7.69 11.08 1.70
N ALA A 34 -8.37 12.23 1.67
CA ALA A 34 -7.71 13.52 1.41
C ALA A 34 -6.61 13.84 2.45
N SER A 35 -6.61 13.15 3.60
CA SER A 35 -5.55 13.22 4.61
C SER A 35 -4.30 12.40 4.27
N GLU A 36 -4.39 11.43 3.35
CA GLU A 36 -3.27 10.56 2.96
C GLU A 36 -2.49 11.09 1.75
N MET A 37 -3.06 12.05 1.01
CA MET A 37 -2.39 12.69 -0.12
C MET A 37 -2.40 14.20 0.01
N VAL A 38 -1.28 14.81 -0.35
CA VAL A 38 -1.12 16.26 -0.39
C VAL A 38 -0.71 16.65 -1.81
N THR A 39 -1.34 17.68 -2.35
CA THR A 39 -0.86 18.25 -3.63
C THR A 39 0.43 19.04 -3.41
N VAL A 40 1.24 19.18 -4.46
CA VAL A 40 2.44 20.03 -4.41
C VAL A 40 2.08 21.48 -4.04
N ALA A 41 0.93 21.98 -4.51
CA ALA A 41 0.46 23.31 -4.16
C ALA A 41 0.14 23.44 -2.66
N GLN A 42 -0.54 22.45 -2.07
CA GLN A 42 -0.81 22.44 -0.62
C GLN A 42 0.47 22.32 0.19
N ALA A 43 1.38 21.42 -0.19
CA ALA A 43 2.67 21.24 0.46
C ALA A 43 3.48 22.55 0.47
N ARG A 44 3.53 23.25 -0.67
CA ARG A 44 4.20 24.57 -0.77
C ARG A 44 3.50 25.65 0.07
N ALA A 45 2.18 25.60 0.18
CA ALA A 45 1.41 26.57 0.97
C ALA A 45 1.62 26.42 2.48
N TRP A 46 2.04 25.25 2.96
CA TRP A 46 2.35 25.03 4.37
C TRP A 46 3.66 25.68 4.82
N ASP A 47 4.62 25.84 3.91
CA ASP A 47 5.91 26.48 4.17
C ASP A 47 6.55 25.93 5.47
N GLY A 48 7.01 26.80 6.39
CA GLY A 48 7.59 26.39 7.67
C GLY A 48 6.59 25.86 8.72
N ASN A 49 5.32 25.69 8.39
CA ASN A 49 4.29 25.24 9.34
C ASN A 49 4.02 23.72 9.30
N ALA A 50 4.79 22.97 8.51
CA ALA A 50 4.70 21.51 8.42
C ALA A 50 5.96 20.83 8.95
N ILE A 51 5.80 19.62 9.47
CA ILE A 51 6.92 18.73 9.81
C ILE A 51 6.89 17.58 8.80
N TRP A 52 8.00 17.38 8.09
CA TRP A 52 8.17 16.27 7.17
C TRP A 52 8.74 15.06 7.92
N VAL A 53 8.08 13.91 7.76
CA VAL A 53 8.56 12.63 8.28
C VAL A 53 8.73 11.72 7.07
N ASP A 54 9.98 11.40 6.74
CA ASP A 54 10.32 10.45 5.68
C ASP A 54 10.63 9.09 6.29
N ALA A 55 9.86 8.07 5.91
CA ALA A 55 10.01 6.70 6.39
C ALA A 55 10.71 5.78 5.36
N ARG A 56 11.20 6.34 4.25
CA ARG A 56 11.95 5.59 3.23
C ARG A 56 13.35 5.21 3.76
N PRO A 57 14.01 4.18 3.17
CA PRO A 57 15.37 3.82 3.53
C PRO A 57 16.37 4.97 3.36
N ASP A 58 17.43 4.99 4.19
CA ASP A 58 18.44 6.06 4.21
C ASP A 58 19.00 6.41 2.82
N VAL A 59 19.29 5.39 2.01
CA VAL A 59 19.83 5.55 0.64
C VAL A 59 18.88 6.30 -0.31
N GLU A 60 17.57 6.26 -0.05
CA GLU A 60 16.55 6.99 -0.82
C GLU A 60 16.35 8.40 -0.26
N PHE A 61 16.41 8.55 1.07
CA PHE A 61 16.33 9.84 1.74
C PHE A 61 17.47 10.78 1.32
N GLU A 62 18.70 10.26 1.21
CA GLU A 62 19.88 11.05 0.84
C GLU A 62 19.80 11.71 -0.55
N ARG A 63 18.97 11.19 -1.45
CA ARG A 63 18.91 11.65 -2.84
C ARG A 63 17.83 12.69 -3.09
N ASP A 64 16.63 12.45 -2.60
CA ASP A 64 15.42 13.19 -3.00
C ASP A 64 14.43 13.38 -1.83
N HIS A 65 14.90 13.86 -0.67
CA HIS A 65 14.02 14.24 0.44
C HIS A 65 13.44 15.64 0.26
N VAL A 66 12.31 15.89 0.92
CA VAL A 66 11.77 17.25 1.03
C VAL A 66 12.68 18.05 1.96
N PRO A 67 13.21 19.22 1.53
CA PRO A 67 14.10 20.06 2.33
C PRO A 67 13.48 20.54 3.64
#